data_AF-A0A0Q0VEX5-F1
#
_entry.id   AF-A0A0Q0VEX5-F1
#
_cell.length_a   1.000
_cell.length_b   1.000
_cell.length_c   1.000
_cell.angle_alpha   90.00
_cell.angle_beta   90.00
_cell.angle_gamma   90.00
#
_symmetry.space_group_name_H-M   'P 1'
#
loop_
_entity.id
_entity.type
_entity.pdbx_description
1 polymer ?
#
loop_
_entity_poly.entity_id
_entity_poly.type
_entity_poly.pdbx_seq_one_letter_code
_entity_poly.pdbx_strand_id
1 'polypeptide(L)'
;MSISFQPLITTDLSGVFALSEDDFKQIQLRVNSCDVGEVAIQTICRSLPAFRGAVAAAAEWKSTLLPELKKLAKELNAFTEQTISAFVLVEDQIEALPESTAILPIELKQETKKMIDNLGQNLKPLYTRLETLNAGLATFVVANAALDFQIASKKLGFMMQTITENLNRLEAANSRIRGRWFTLYNELRDYATLESDIDMAFIMGLQLKAAISGWRKLEADTARFLTNN
;
A
#
# COMPACT_ATOMS: atom_id res chain seq x y z
N MET A 1 21.59 18.21 -21.27
CA MET A 1 21.44 18.16 -19.80
C MET A 1 21.18 16.70 -19.48
N SER A 2 22.14 15.99 -18.88
CA SER A 2 21.96 14.58 -18.52
C SER A 2 21.01 14.54 -17.33
N ILE A 3 19.79 14.05 -17.54
CA ILE A 3 18.88 13.73 -16.45
C ILE A 3 19.52 12.54 -15.73
N SER A 4 19.97 12.74 -14.48
CA SER A 4 20.45 11.62 -13.69
C SER A 4 19.26 10.71 -13.43
N PHE A 5 19.28 9.56 -14.07
CA PHE A 5 18.31 8.50 -13.85
C PHE A 5 18.30 8.13 -12.36
N GLN A 6 17.19 8.40 -11.67
CA GLN A 6 16.94 7.82 -10.34
C GLN A 6 16.13 6.56 -10.54
N PRO A 7 16.72 5.36 -10.35
CA PRO A 7 16.03 4.11 -10.62
C PRO A 7 14.78 3.98 -9.75
N LEU A 8 13.67 3.60 -10.39
CA LEU A 8 12.40 3.08 -9.84
C LEU A 8 12.54 1.84 -8.92
N ILE A 9 13.77 1.57 -8.51
CA ILE A 9 14.32 0.30 -8.10
C ILE A 9 15.06 0.47 -6.74
N THR A 10 15.24 1.71 -6.30
CA THR A 10 15.95 2.07 -5.07
C THR A 10 15.03 2.36 -3.88
N THR A 11 13.73 2.55 -4.13
CA THR A 11 12.74 2.82 -3.09
C THR A 11 12.36 1.52 -2.39
N ASP A 12 12.56 1.49 -1.08
CA ASP A 12 12.17 0.37 -0.23
C ASP A 12 10.64 0.19 -0.25
N LEU A 13 10.16 -0.75 -1.07
CA LEU A 13 8.74 -1.11 -1.17
C LEU A 13 8.24 -1.94 0.03
N SER A 14 9.10 -2.23 1.01
CA SER A 14 8.67 -2.93 2.22
C SER A 14 7.73 -2.09 3.08
N GLY A 15 7.00 -2.74 3.97
CA GLY A 15 6.14 -2.11 4.95
C GLY A 15 4.87 -1.47 4.38
N VAL A 16 4.61 -1.69 3.10
CA VAL A 16 3.42 -1.23 2.38
C VAL A 16 2.13 -1.83 2.93
N PHE A 17 2.19 -2.95 3.64
CA PHE A 17 1.08 -3.49 4.45
C PHE A 17 1.50 -3.77 5.89
N ALA A 18 2.55 -3.10 6.41
CA ALA A 18 3.09 -3.37 7.76
C ALA A 18 2.21 -2.82 8.89
N LEU A 19 0.97 -3.29 8.94
CA LEU A 19 0.24 -3.46 10.17
C LEU A 19 0.68 -4.79 10.78
N SER A 20 1.04 -4.78 12.06
CA SER A 20 1.24 -6.03 12.78
C SER A 20 -0.09 -6.76 12.94
N GLU A 21 -0.05 -8.07 13.16
CA GLU A 21 -1.24 -8.86 13.51
C GLU A 21 -1.93 -8.30 14.77
N ASP A 22 -1.13 -7.76 15.71
CA ASP A 22 -1.64 -7.06 16.89
C ASP A 22 -2.46 -5.83 16.49
N ASP A 23 -1.98 -4.99 15.57
CA ASP A 23 -2.73 -3.81 15.12
C ASP A 23 -4.10 -4.19 14.54
N PHE A 24 -4.15 -5.23 13.70
CA PHE A 24 -5.41 -5.73 13.14
C PHE A 24 -6.36 -6.27 14.19
N LYS A 25 -5.85 -7.04 15.15
CA LYS A 25 -6.62 -7.55 16.27
C LYS A 25 -7.25 -6.40 17.06
N GLN A 26 -6.52 -5.32 17.29
CA GLN A 26 -7.03 -4.17 18.02
C GLN A 26 -8.13 -3.41 17.25
N ILE A 27 -7.97 -3.25 15.94
CA ILE A 27 -9.03 -2.68 15.08
C ILE A 27 -10.28 -3.56 15.16
N GLN A 28 -10.12 -4.88 15.04
CA GLN A 28 -11.24 -5.80 15.09
C GLN A 28 -11.96 -5.80 16.44
N LEU A 29 -11.22 -5.70 17.55
CA LEU A 29 -11.80 -5.54 18.89
C LEU A 29 -12.65 -4.27 18.98
N ARG A 30 -12.17 -3.14 18.42
CA ARG A 30 -12.94 -1.89 18.39
C ARG A 30 -14.21 -2.04 17.56
N VAL A 31 -14.09 -2.61 16.36
CA VAL A 31 -15.22 -2.86 15.46
C VAL A 31 -16.27 -3.74 16.16
N ASN A 32 -15.86 -4.84 16.78
CA ASN A 32 -16.77 -5.72 17.53
C ASN A 32 -17.41 -5.02 18.73
N SER A 33 -16.68 -4.14 19.42
CA SER A 33 -17.22 -3.38 20.56
C SER A 33 -18.30 -2.39 20.11
N CYS A 34 -18.12 -1.76 18.94
CA CYS A 34 -19.14 -0.92 18.32
C CYS A 34 -20.39 -1.71 17.96
N ASP A 35 -20.25 -2.93 17.42
CA ASP A 35 -21.39 -3.79 17.08
C ASP A 35 -22.20 -4.19 18.31
N VAL A 36 -21.53 -4.62 19.37
CA VAL A 36 -22.20 -5.00 20.63
C VAL A 36 -22.89 -3.78 21.24
N GLY A 37 -22.25 -2.61 21.19
CA GLY A 37 -22.82 -1.38 21.72
C GLY A 37 -23.94 -0.77 20.86
N GLU A 38 -24.09 -1.18 19.59
CA GLU A 38 -25.13 -0.67 18.69
C GLU A 38 -26.54 -0.92 19.25
N VAL A 39 -26.77 -2.07 19.90
CA VAL A 39 -28.06 -2.41 20.53
C VAL A 39 -28.46 -1.39 21.61
N ALA A 40 -27.46 -0.76 22.26
CA ALA A 40 -27.66 0.25 23.30
C ALA A 40 -27.27 1.66 22.83
N ILE A 41 -27.21 1.91 21.52
CA ILE A 41 -26.66 3.14 20.95
C ILE A 41 -27.28 4.41 21.52
N GLN A 42 -28.60 4.43 21.78
CA GLN A 42 -29.27 5.60 22.34
C GLN A 42 -28.81 5.89 23.77
N THR A 43 -28.63 4.85 24.59
CA THR A 43 -28.17 4.97 25.97
C THR A 43 -26.70 5.42 26.01
N ILE A 44 -25.85 4.82 25.18
CA ILE A 44 -24.43 5.17 25.11
C ILE A 44 -24.26 6.60 24.59
N CYS A 45 -24.99 7.00 23.54
CA CYS A 45 -24.88 8.33 22.93
C CYS A 45 -25.31 9.48 23.86
N ARG A 46 -26.11 9.23 24.90
CA ARG A 46 -26.40 10.24 25.93
C ARG A 46 -25.13 10.65 26.68
N SER A 47 -24.21 9.70 26.86
CA SER A 47 -22.93 9.93 27.54
C SER A 47 -21.77 10.15 26.58
N LEU A 48 -21.80 9.54 25.40
CA LEU A 48 -20.73 9.57 24.41
C LEU A 48 -21.34 9.83 23.02
N PRO A 49 -21.74 11.07 22.69
CA PRO A 49 -22.38 11.38 21.41
C PRO A 49 -21.60 10.92 20.16
N ALA A 50 -20.27 10.89 20.23
CA ALA A 50 -19.41 10.44 19.13
C ALA A 50 -19.46 8.92 18.89
N PHE A 51 -20.06 8.15 19.81
CA PHE A 51 -20.21 6.71 19.67
C PHE A 51 -20.99 6.33 18.41
N ARG A 52 -21.98 7.14 18.01
CA ARG A 52 -22.73 6.93 16.75
C ARG A 52 -21.82 6.98 15.51
N GLY A 53 -20.87 7.92 15.48
CA GLY A 53 -19.90 8.01 14.40
C GLY A 53 -18.99 6.79 14.35
N ALA A 54 -18.51 6.32 15.51
CA ALA A 54 -17.68 5.12 15.60
C ALA A 54 -18.42 3.85 15.16
N VAL A 55 -19.72 3.71 15.48
CA VAL A 55 -20.55 2.59 15.00
C VAL A 55 -20.68 2.63 13.48
N ALA A 56 -20.98 3.79 12.89
CA ALA A 56 -21.07 3.94 11.44
C ALA A 56 -19.73 3.58 10.75
N ALA A 57 -18.61 4.06 11.30
CA ALA A 57 -17.27 3.74 10.81
C ALA A 57 -16.94 2.24 10.95
N ALA A 58 -17.35 1.59 12.06
CA ALA A 58 -17.17 0.15 12.25
C ALA A 58 -17.98 -0.68 11.25
N ALA A 59 -19.19 -0.23 10.90
CA ALA A 59 -20.00 -0.85 9.85
C ALA A 59 -19.31 -0.72 8.48
N GLU A 60 -18.84 0.48 8.12
CA GLU A 60 -18.10 0.75 6.87
C GLU A 60 -16.80 -0.06 6.78
N TRP A 61 -16.08 -0.21 7.90
CA TRP A 61 -14.88 -1.06 7.96
C TRP A 61 -15.17 -2.49 7.52
N LYS A 62 -16.25 -3.08 8.06
CA LYS A 62 -16.63 -4.47 7.77
C LYS A 62 -17.21 -4.64 6.37
N SER A 63 -18.08 -3.74 5.95
CA SER A 63 -18.79 -3.87 4.67
C SER A 63 -17.93 -3.51 3.48
N THR A 64 -16.99 -2.58 3.65
CA THR A 64 -16.30 -1.93 2.54
C THR A 64 -14.78 -1.93 2.71
N LEU A 65 -14.25 -1.30 3.76
CA LEU A 65 -12.80 -1.02 3.83
C LEU A 65 -11.96 -2.30 3.91
N LEU A 66 -12.26 -3.21 4.83
CA LEU A 66 -11.49 -4.44 4.99
C LEU A 66 -11.59 -5.36 3.75
N PRO A 67 -12.80 -5.64 3.19
CA PRO A 67 -12.91 -6.39 1.94
C PRO A 67 -12.11 -5.76 0.78
N GLU A 68 -12.18 -4.44 0.62
CA GLU A 68 -11.49 -3.74 -0.45
C GLU A 68 -9.96 -3.72 -0.25
N LEU A 69 -9.47 -3.59 0.99
CA LEU A 69 -8.05 -3.74 1.33
C LEU A 69 -7.55 -5.16 1.00
N LYS A 70 -8.33 -6.19 1.32
CA LYS A 70 -7.99 -7.59 0.95
C LYS A 70 -7.99 -7.78 -0.57
N LYS A 71 -8.96 -7.21 -1.27
CA LYS A 71 -9.01 -7.30 -2.74
C LYS A 71 -7.82 -6.59 -3.39
N LEU A 72 -7.49 -5.39 -2.92
CA LEU A 72 -6.32 -4.66 -3.36
C LEU A 72 -5.03 -5.43 -3.08
N ALA A 73 -4.86 -5.99 -1.88
CA ALA A 73 -3.68 -6.79 -1.54
C ALA A 73 -3.50 -8.02 -2.47
N LYS A 74 -4.59 -8.68 -2.87
CA LYS A 74 -4.54 -9.76 -3.88
C LYS A 74 -4.13 -9.26 -5.26
N GLU A 75 -4.73 -8.16 -5.70
CA GLU A 75 -4.41 -7.55 -6.99
C GLU A 75 -2.95 -7.12 -7.05
N LEU A 76 -2.42 -6.62 -5.94
CA LEU A 76 -1.02 -6.24 -5.81
C LEU A 76 -0.08 -7.43 -5.77
N ASN A 77 -0.43 -8.49 -5.05
CA ASN A 77 0.36 -9.71 -5.06
C ASN A 77 0.49 -10.25 -6.50
N ALA A 78 -0.64 -10.38 -7.20
CA ALA A 78 -0.65 -10.80 -8.60
C ALA A 78 0.16 -9.84 -9.50
N PHE A 79 0.06 -8.54 -9.26
CA PHE A 79 0.84 -7.54 -10.00
C PHE A 79 2.35 -7.64 -9.72
N THR A 80 2.74 -7.90 -8.47
CA THR A 80 4.15 -8.08 -8.09
C THR A 80 4.75 -9.31 -8.74
N GLU A 81 4.04 -10.44 -8.79
CA GLU A 81 4.46 -11.67 -9.46
C GLU A 81 4.71 -11.44 -10.96
N GLN A 82 3.77 -10.76 -11.64
CA GLN A 82 3.91 -10.42 -13.06
C GLN A 82 5.09 -9.49 -13.32
N THR A 83 5.27 -8.49 -12.46
CA THR A 83 6.36 -7.51 -12.54
C THR A 83 7.73 -8.15 -12.32
N ILE A 84 7.86 -8.99 -11.30
CA ILE A 84 9.09 -9.75 -11.03
C ILE A 84 9.43 -10.62 -12.24
N SER A 85 8.45 -11.35 -12.78
CA SER A 85 8.65 -12.21 -13.95
C SER A 85 9.14 -11.41 -15.17
N ALA A 86 8.61 -10.20 -15.39
CA ALA A 86 9.05 -9.33 -16.47
C ALA A 86 10.47 -8.79 -16.25
N PHE A 87 10.82 -8.39 -15.02
CA PHE A 87 12.18 -7.95 -14.70
C PHE A 87 13.20 -9.07 -14.85
N VAL A 88 12.89 -10.29 -14.38
CA VAL A 88 13.76 -11.46 -14.53
C VAL A 88 13.98 -11.78 -16.01
N LEU A 89 12.94 -11.73 -16.84
CA LEU A 89 13.08 -11.95 -18.29
C LEU A 89 14.05 -10.96 -18.94
N VAL A 90 13.94 -9.67 -18.60
CA VAL A 90 14.83 -8.62 -19.13
C VAL A 90 16.25 -8.80 -18.57
N GLU A 91 16.39 -9.13 -17.28
CA GLU A 91 17.68 -9.42 -16.64
C GLU A 91 18.40 -10.60 -17.30
N ASP A 92 17.72 -11.72 -17.50
CA ASP A 92 18.28 -12.92 -18.14
C ASP A 92 18.77 -12.61 -19.57
N GLN A 93 18.03 -11.79 -20.31
CA GLN A 93 18.43 -11.35 -21.65
C GLN A 93 19.67 -10.46 -21.63
N ILE A 94 19.83 -9.62 -20.60
CA ILE A 94 21.01 -8.77 -20.42
C ILE A 94 22.23 -9.61 -20.04
N GLU A 95 22.08 -10.55 -19.10
CA GLU A 95 23.17 -11.44 -18.67
C GLU A 95 23.64 -12.38 -19.78
N ALA A 96 22.76 -12.70 -20.75
CA ALA A 96 23.10 -13.48 -21.94
C ALA A 96 23.86 -12.67 -23.02
N LEU A 97 23.98 -11.35 -22.91
CA LEU A 97 24.72 -10.54 -23.87
C LEU A 97 26.23 -10.76 -23.72
N PRO A 98 26.98 -10.93 -24.83
CA PRO A 98 28.44 -10.87 -24.80
C PRO A 98 28.92 -9.54 -24.20
N GLU A 99 29.99 -9.55 -23.39
CA GLU A 99 30.59 -8.33 -22.83
C GLU A 99 30.99 -7.30 -23.91
N SER A 100 31.25 -7.76 -25.13
CA SER A 100 31.57 -6.92 -26.30
C SER A 100 30.36 -6.24 -26.95
N THR A 101 29.15 -6.41 -26.41
CA THR A 101 27.91 -5.91 -27.02
C THR A 101 27.81 -4.40 -26.81
N ALA A 102 28.23 -3.62 -27.81
CA ALA A 102 28.16 -2.16 -27.79
C ALA A 102 26.74 -1.62 -28.10
N ILE A 103 25.90 -2.42 -28.77
CA ILE A 103 24.56 -2.02 -29.21
C ILE A 103 23.55 -3.05 -28.70
N LEU A 104 22.52 -2.58 -28.00
CA LEU A 104 21.43 -3.43 -27.52
C LEU A 104 20.65 -4.05 -28.69
N PRO A 105 20.35 -5.36 -28.62
CA PRO A 105 19.41 -6.01 -29.54
C PRO A 105 18.06 -5.31 -29.54
N ILE A 106 17.41 -5.25 -30.71
CA ILE A 106 16.12 -4.57 -30.88
C ILE A 106 15.04 -5.26 -30.02
N GLU A 107 15.12 -6.58 -29.90
CA GLU A 107 14.21 -7.41 -29.12
C GLU A 107 14.27 -7.02 -27.64
N LEU A 108 15.47 -6.88 -27.07
CA LEU A 108 15.66 -6.46 -25.68
C LEU A 108 15.15 -5.04 -25.45
N LYS A 109 15.33 -4.12 -26.41
CA LYS A 109 14.74 -2.77 -26.32
C LYS A 109 13.21 -2.82 -26.30
N GLN A 110 12.61 -3.64 -27.16
CA GLN A 110 11.16 -3.78 -27.26
C GLN A 110 10.56 -4.43 -26.00
N GLU A 111 11.18 -5.49 -25.48
CA GLU A 111 10.74 -6.15 -24.24
C GLU A 111 10.89 -5.22 -23.04
N THR A 112 12.01 -4.50 -22.92
CA THR A 112 12.21 -3.50 -21.86
C THR A 112 11.13 -2.42 -21.93
N LYS A 113 10.82 -1.90 -23.13
CA LYS A 113 9.77 -0.90 -23.32
C LYS A 113 8.39 -1.45 -22.94
N LYS A 114 8.05 -2.64 -23.43
CA LYS A 114 6.77 -3.30 -23.13
C LYS A 114 6.59 -3.58 -21.64
N MET A 115 7.65 -4.01 -20.96
CA MET A 115 7.67 -4.19 -19.51
C MET A 115 7.35 -2.88 -18.78
N ILE A 116 8.00 -1.78 -19.17
CA ILE A 116 7.77 -0.45 -18.58
C ILE A 116 6.35 0.04 -18.86
N ASP A 117 5.85 -0.13 -20.09
CA ASP A 117 4.49 0.26 -20.47
C ASP A 117 3.45 -0.54 -19.68
N ASN A 118 3.63 -1.85 -19.55
CA ASN A 118 2.76 -2.72 -18.76
C ASN A 118 2.76 -2.37 -17.28
N LEU A 119 3.92 -2.03 -16.72
CA LEU A 119 4.03 -1.50 -15.35
C LEU A 119 3.15 -0.27 -15.19
N GLY A 120 3.33 0.75 -16.05
CA GLY A 120 2.58 2.00 -15.98
C GLY A 120 1.06 1.82 -16.13
N GLN A 121 0.62 1.02 -17.10
CA GLN A 121 -0.81 0.81 -17.37
C GLN A 121 -1.53 0.07 -16.24
N ASN A 122 -0.90 -0.97 -15.68
CA ASN A 122 -1.53 -1.82 -14.67
C ASN A 122 -1.46 -1.22 -13.25
N LEU A 123 -0.52 -0.30 -12.99
CA LEU A 123 -0.44 0.39 -11.70
C LEU A 123 -1.49 1.48 -11.52
N LYS A 124 -1.97 2.10 -12.60
CA LYS A 124 -2.92 3.22 -12.54
C LYS A 124 -4.25 2.87 -11.86
N PRO A 125 -4.94 1.75 -12.19
CA PRO A 125 -6.18 1.37 -11.50
C PRO A 125 -5.98 1.07 -10.01
N LEU A 126 -4.84 0.45 -9.66
CA LEU A 126 -4.50 0.11 -8.27
C LEU A 126 -4.32 1.38 -7.43
N TYR A 127 -3.68 2.40 -7.98
CA TYR A 127 -3.53 3.72 -7.37
C TYR A 127 -4.87 4.43 -7.12
N THR A 128 -5.76 4.51 -8.11
CA THR A 128 -7.06 5.21 -7.94
C THR A 128 -7.91 4.57 -6.84
N ARG A 129 -7.81 3.25 -6.71
CA ARG A 129 -8.52 2.51 -5.66
C ARG A 129 -7.93 2.78 -4.28
N LEU A 130 -6.62 2.88 -4.18
CA LEU A 130 -5.92 3.28 -2.95
C LEU A 130 -6.32 4.67 -2.46
N GLU A 131 -6.47 5.64 -3.36
CA GLU A 131 -6.93 6.99 -3.00
C GLU A 131 -8.32 6.94 -2.34
N THR A 132 -9.23 6.16 -2.91
CA THR A 132 -10.58 5.95 -2.37
C THR A 132 -10.53 5.28 -1.00
N LEU A 133 -9.72 4.22 -0.85
CA LEU A 133 -9.55 3.51 0.43
C LEU A 133 -8.94 4.41 1.50
N ASN A 134 -7.98 5.26 1.12
CA ASN A 134 -7.37 6.21 2.03
C ASN A 134 -8.38 7.23 2.59
N ALA A 135 -9.33 7.70 1.77
CA ALA A 135 -10.38 8.59 2.26
C ALA A 135 -11.28 7.90 3.29
N GLY A 136 -11.68 6.65 3.04
CA GLY A 136 -12.47 5.87 4.00
C GLY A 136 -11.71 5.53 5.30
N LEU A 137 -10.42 5.22 5.19
CA LEU A 137 -9.53 5.02 6.34
C LEU A 137 -9.38 6.29 7.18
N ALA A 138 -9.27 7.46 6.55
CA ALA A 138 -9.23 8.74 7.26
C ALA A 138 -10.54 9.00 8.03
N THR A 139 -11.69 8.74 7.41
CA THR A 139 -13.00 8.83 8.08
C THR A 139 -13.09 7.88 9.28
N PHE A 140 -12.63 6.64 9.13
CA PHE A 140 -12.57 5.67 10.22
C PHE A 140 -11.73 6.16 11.40
N VAL A 141 -10.55 6.72 11.13
CA VAL A 141 -9.66 7.27 12.15
C VAL A 141 -10.31 8.44 12.86
N VAL A 142 -10.87 9.41 12.12
CA VAL A 142 -11.51 10.62 12.70
C VAL A 142 -12.69 10.25 13.61
N ALA A 143 -13.56 9.34 13.15
CA ALA A 143 -14.72 8.91 13.93
C ALA A 143 -14.32 8.24 15.25
N ASN A 144 -13.28 7.41 15.23
CA ASN A 144 -12.76 6.76 16.43
C ASN A 144 -12.01 7.72 17.36
N ALA A 145 -11.24 8.66 16.83
CA ALA A 145 -10.56 9.69 17.61
C ALA A 145 -11.56 10.59 18.36
N ALA A 146 -12.69 10.94 17.72
CA ALA A 146 -13.75 11.72 18.36
C ALA A 146 -14.40 10.96 19.54
N LEU A 147 -14.63 9.65 19.40
CA LEU A 147 -15.13 8.82 20.49
C LEU A 147 -14.09 8.71 21.61
N ASP A 148 -12.83 8.48 21.28
CA ASP A 148 -11.76 8.35 22.27
C ASP A 148 -11.57 9.63 23.08
N PHE A 149 -11.62 10.80 22.44
CA PHE A 149 -11.59 12.08 23.14
C PHE A 149 -12.72 12.21 24.19
N GLN A 150 -13.93 11.73 23.85
CA GLN A 150 -15.05 11.72 24.79
C GLN A 150 -14.87 10.73 25.93
N ILE A 151 -14.32 9.54 25.67
CA ILE A 151 -14.03 8.56 26.73
C ILE A 151 -12.92 9.09 27.66
N ALA A 152 -11.89 9.74 27.11
CA ALA A 152 -10.79 10.38 27.85
C ALA A 152 -11.29 11.46 28.81
N SER A 153 -12.09 12.39 28.28
CA SER A 153 -12.63 13.54 29.04
C SER A 153 -13.60 13.13 30.14
N LYS A 154 -14.20 11.93 30.05
CA LYS A 154 -15.10 11.38 31.07
C LYS A 154 -14.40 10.55 32.15
N LYS A 155 -13.06 10.47 32.15
CA LYS A 155 -12.26 9.71 33.14
C LYS A 155 -12.77 8.27 33.33
N LEU A 156 -13.07 7.57 32.24
CA LEU A 156 -13.57 6.18 32.28
C LEU A 156 -12.48 5.13 32.62
N GLY A 157 -11.39 5.51 33.30
CA GLY A 157 -10.38 4.62 33.86
C GLY A 157 -9.30 4.10 32.89
N PHE A 158 -8.57 3.07 33.34
CA PHE A 158 -7.35 2.48 32.74
C PHE A 158 -7.51 1.94 31.31
N MET A 159 -8.73 1.72 30.82
CA MET A 159 -9.00 1.19 29.47
C MET A 159 -8.66 2.16 28.32
N MET A 160 -8.32 3.41 28.60
CA MET A 160 -8.15 4.48 27.61
C MET A 160 -6.80 4.51 26.87
N GLN A 161 -5.72 4.07 27.51
CA GLN A 161 -4.37 4.23 26.95
C GLN A 161 -4.12 3.28 25.77
N THR A 162 -4.66 2.08 25.86
CA THR A 162 -4.56 1.04 24.81
C THR A 162 -5.25 1.47 23.52
N ILE A 163 -6.38 2.17 23.58
CA ILE A 163 -7.15 2.54 22.38
C ILE A 163 -6.43 3.65 21.59
N THR A 164 -5.89 4.66 22.27
CA THR A 164 -5.15 5.75 21.63
C THR A 164 -3.86 5.28 20.95
N GLU A 165 -3.11 4.36 21.56
CA GLU A 165 -1.92 3.77 20.93
C GLU A 165 -2.27 2.96 19.67
N ASN A 166 -3.35 2.19 19.71
CA ASN A 166 -3.83 1.41 18.57
C ASN A 166 -4.31 2.30 17.41
N LEU A 167 -4.95 3.43 17.72
CA LEU A 167 -5.35 4.41 16.70
C LEU A 167 -4.16 5.13 16.07
N ASN A 168 -3.14 5.50 16.87
CA ASN A 168 -1.92 6.11 16.35
C ASN A 168 -1.13 5.14 15.48
N ARG A 169 -1.08 3.85 15.84
CA ARG A 169 -0.46 2.80 15.00
C ARG A 169 -1.21 2.60 13.70
N LEU A 170 -2.54 2.60 13.73
CA LEU A 170 -3.39 2.54 12.54
C LEU A 170 -3.18 3.76 11.63
N GLU A 171 -3.17 4.97 12.18
CA GLU A 171 -2.92 6.20 11.42
C GLU A 171 -1.51 6.23 10.81
N ALA A 172 -0.49 5.84 11.59
CA ALA A 172 0.89 5.76 11.14
C ALA A 172 1.07 4.69 10.05
N ALA A 173 0.36 3.57 10.13
CA ALA A 173 0.33 2.60 9.06
C ALA A 173 -0.34 3.18 7.81
N ASN A 174 -1.57 3.71 7.92
CA ASN A 174 -2.29 4.31 6.79
C ASN A 174 -1.49 5.41 6.08
N SER A 175 -0.80 6.27 6.84
CA SER A 175 0.04 7.34 6.29
C SER A 175 1.31 6.81 5.62
N ARG A 176 1.95 5.77 6.18
CA ARG A 176 3.13 5.13 5.58
C ARG A 176 2.78 4.43 4.26
N ILE A 177 1.64 3.74 4.24
CA ILE A 177 1.06 3.15 3.04
C ILE A 177 0.82 4.29 2.03
N ARG A 178 -0.02 5.29 2.33
CA ARG A 178 -0.29 6.38 1.38
C ARG A 178 0.98 7.06 0.82
N GLY A 179 1.97 7.36 1.68
CA GLY A 179 3.21 8.02 1.27
C GLY A 179 4.06 7.17 0.31
N ARG A 180 4.36 5.92 0.67
CA ARG A 180 5.21 5.04 -0.16
C ARG A 180 4.55 4.72 -1.51
N TRP A 181 3.23 4.62 -1.52
CA TRP A 181 2.44 4.37 -2.72
C TRP A 181 2.35 5.59 -3.64
N PHE A 182 2.26 6.79 -3.07
CA PHE A 182 2.32 8.04 -3.84
C PHE A 182 3.69 8.26 -4.47
N THR A 183 4.77 7.90 -3.77
CA THR A 183 6.12 7.92 -4.32
C THR A 183 6.24 6.97 -5.51
N LEU A 184 5.83 5.71 -5.34
CA LEU A 184 5.82 4.71 -6.42
C LEU A 184 5.01 5.22 -7.63
N TYR A 185 3.81 5.77 -7.41
CA TYR A 185 2.97 6.36 -8.45
C TYR A 185 3.66 7.46 -9.26
N ASN A 186 4.28 8.45 -8.61
CA ASN A 186 4.92 9.55 -9.33
C ASN A 186 6.15 9.06 -10.09
N GLU A 187 6.94 8.17 -9.48
CA GLU A 187 8.11 7.58 -10.14
C GLU A 187 7.70 6.80 -11.39
N LEU A 188 6.66 5.95 -11.32
CA LEU A 188 6.19 5.18 -12.48
C LEU A 188 5.58 6.05 -13.59
N ARG A 189 4.83 7.09 -13.20
CA ARG A 189 4.25 8.05 -14.14
C ARG A 189 5.35 8.76 -14.92
N ASP A 190 6.36 9.27 -14.21
CA ASP A 190 7.44 10.05 -14.82
C ASP A 190 8.25 9.18 -15.80
N TYR A 191 8.39 7.87 -15.51
CA TYR A 191 8.99 6.87 -16.41
C TYR A 191 8.14 6.50 -17.62
N ALA A 192 6.83 6.32 -17.46
CA ALA A 192 5.93 6.00 -18.57
C ALA A 192 5.82 7.15 -19.59
N THR A 193 6.21 8.37 -19.20
CA THR A 193 6.25 9.55 -20.08
C THR A 193 7.63 9.89 -20.63
N LEU A 194 8.67 9.14 -20.24
CA LEU A 194 10.03 9.33 -20.75
C LEU A 194 10.11 8.78 -22.18
N GLU A 195 10.06 9.69 -23.17
CA GLU A 195 10.64 9.43 -24.49
C GLU A 195 12.16 9.41 -24.35
N SER A 196 12.69 8.25 -23.97
CA SER A 196 14.14 8.01 -23.94
C SER A 196 14.44 6.86 -24.86
N ASP A 197 15.46 7.03 -25.71
CA ASP A 197 16.02 5.90 -26.45
C ASP A 197 16.48 4.86 -25.44
N ILE A 198 15.91 3.65 -25.50
CA ILE A 198 16.37 2.52 -24.69
C ILE A 198 17.78 2.18 -25.19
N ASP A 199 18.78 2.60 -24.42
CA ASP A 199 20.20 2.35 -24.65
C ASP A 199 20.81 1.55 -23.50
N MET A 200 22.09 1.17 -23.66
CA MET A 200 22.77 0.34 -22.66
C MET A 200 22.89 1.05 -21.30
N ALA A 201 23.04 2.37 -21.30
CA ALA A 201 23.14 3.15 -20.07
C ALA A 201 21.81 3.17 -19.31
N PHE A 202 20.68 3.27 -20.03
CA PHE A 202 19.35 3.12 -19.46
C PHE A 202 19.19 1.76 -18.79
N ILE A 203 19.50 0.67 -19.51
CA ILE A 203 19.33 -0.70 -19.02
C ILE A 203 20.21 -0.99 -17.80
N MET A 204 21.48 -0.58 -17.83
CA MET A 204 22.38 -0.68 -16.67
C MET A 204 21.93 0.19 -15.51
N GLY A 205 21.35 1.35 -15.83
CA GLY A 205 20.74 2.26 -14.86
C GLY A 205 19.52 1.67 -14.16
N LEU A 206 18.78 0.75 -14.79
CA LEU A 206 17.59 0.14 -14.18
C LEU A 206 17.91 -0.49 -12.82
N GLN A 207 19.08 -1.11 -12.61
CA GLN A 207 19.40 -1.83 -11.36
C GLN A 207 18.41 -3.00 -11.08
N LEU A 208 17.97 -3.75 -12.09
CA LEU A 208 16.92 -4.78 -12.03
C LEU A 208 16.96 -5.70 -10.79
N LYS A 209 18.15 -6.14 -10.33
CA LYS A 209 18.32 -6.93 -9.09
C LYS A 209 17.71 -6.28 -7.85
N ALA A 210 17.95 -4.99 -7.67
CA ALA A 210 17.37 -4.25 -6.55
C ALA A 210 15.85 -4.12 -6.69
N ALA A 211 15.32 -4.09 -7.92
CA ALA A 211 13.89 -3.92 -8.17
C ALA A 211 13.18 -5.20 -7.82
N ILE A 212 13.68 -6.30 -8.39
CA ILE A 212 13.21 -7.64 -8.07
C ILE A 212 13.20 -7.85 -6.55
N SER A 213 14.24 -7.41 -5.84
CA SER A 213 14.28 -7.46 -4.37
C SER A 213 13.18 -6.62 -3.71
N GLY A 214 12.97 -5.38 -4.15
CA GLY A 214 11.89 -4.51 -3.67
C GLY A 214 10.50 -5.11 -3.90
N TRP A 215 10.23 -5.61 -5.11
CA TRP A 215 8.96 -6.24 -5.47
C TRP A 215 8.72 -7.54 -4.72
N ARG A 216 9.74 -8.37 -4.48
CA ARG A 216 9.64 -9.58 -3.62
C ARG A 216 9.30 -9.25 -2.17
N LYS A 217 9.82 -8.14 -1.64
CA LYS A 217 9.43 -7.69 -0.29
C LYS A 217 7.97 -7.28 -0.26
N LEU A 218 7.51 -6.56 -1.28
CA LEU A 218 6.10 -6.17 -1.42
C LEU A 218 5.19 -7.39 -1.53
N GLU A 219 5.55 -8.37 -2.37
CA GLU A 219 4.88 -9.68 -2.49
C GLU A 219 4.78 -10.39 -1.13
N ALA A 220 5.88 -10.47 -0.39
CA ALA A 220 5.90 -11.09 0.93
C ALA A 220 5.01 -10.35 1.94
N ASP A 221 4.94 -9.03 1.87
CA ASP A 221 4.09 -8.21 2.72
C ASP A 221 2.60 -8.37 2.36
N THR A 222 2.25 -8.40 1.06
CA THR A 222 0.87 -8.66 0.61
C THR A 222 0.43 -10.08 0.96
N ALA A 223 1.30 -11.08 0.80
CA ALA A 223 1.00 -12.45 1.17
C ALA A 223 0.74 -12.57 2.68
N ARG A 224 1.60 -11.97 3.52
CA ARG A 224 1.41 -11.96 4.97
C ARG A 224 0.11 -11.28 5.40
N PHE A 225 -0.23 -10.17 4.74
CA PHE A 225 -1.50 -9.47 4.98
C PHE A 225 -2.71 -10.38 4.71
N LEU A 226 -2.64 -11.17 3.64
CA LEU A 226 -3.71 -12.09 3.23
C LEU A 226 -3.81 -13.35 4.08
N THR A 227 -2.73 -13.81 4.71
CA THR A 227 -2.74 -15.00 5.57
C THR A 227 -3.14 -14.70 7.01
N ASN A 228 -2.83 -13.50 7.51
CA ASN A 228 -2.96 -13.17 8.94
C ASN A 228 -4.30 -12.49 9.30
N ASN A 229 -5.18 -12.23 8.32
CA ASN A 229 -6.43 -11.47 8.50
C ASN A 229 -7.62 -12.05 7.73
#